data_AF-Q5C042-F1
#
_entry.id   AF-Q5C042-F1
#
_cell.length_a   1.000
_cell.length_b   1.000
_cell.length_c   1.000
_cell.angle_alpha   90.00
_cell.angle_beta   90.00
_cell.angle_gamma   90.00
#
_symmetry.space_group_name_H-M   'P 1'
#
loop_
_entity.id
_entity.type
_entity.pdbx_description
1 polymer ?
#
loop_
_entity_poly.entity_id
_entity_poly.type
_entity_poly.pdbx_seq_one_letter_code
_entity_poly.pdbx_strand_id
1 'polypeptide(L)'
;PNRCKHQPNNHNSFYVRSCQYFEDLLALECSNVYNLFVMAEMTPVQIYSRWINQCYWNYFDWINIVNYLLVCLLNPIQFQLYTNLCILKHLSPALLYSTNEQSTSQLQQTEQLIVFLQEEPIRGFDFVKYLPYMYDLDKKYTEHLHL
;
A
#
# COMPACT_ATOMS: atom_id res chain seq x y z
N PRO A 1 -42.26 16.33 -14.24
CA PRO A 1 -42.15 14.88 -14.59
C PRO A 1 -41.15 14.70 -15.75
N ASN A 2 -39.90 14.27 -15.60
CA ASN A 2 -39.38 13.18 -14.77
C ASN A 2 -37.94 13.50 -14.36
N ARG A 3 -37.66 13.23 -13.09
CA ARG A 3 -36.35 13.33 -12.46
C ARG A 3 -35.56 12.09 -12.87
N CYS A 4 -34.66 12.20 -13.85
CA CYS A 4 -33.69 11.14 -14.13
C CYS A 4 -32.74 11.04 -12.94
N LYS A 5 -33.06 10.15 -11.99
CA LYS A 5 -32.12 9.65 -10.98
C LYS A 5 -31.16 8.69 -11.68
N HIS A 6 -30.15 9.23 -12.36
CA HIS A 6 -28.95 8.46 -12.66
C HIS A 6 -28.13 8.36 -11.39
N GLN A 7 -28.15 7.19 -10.77
CA GLN A 7 -27.22 6.83 -9.71
C GLN A 7 -26.10 6.01 -10.37
N PRO A 8 -24.86 6.52 -10.37
CA PRO A 8 -23.71 5.64 -10.23
C PRO A 8 -22.58 6.34 -9.45
N ASN A 9 -22.56 6.28 -8.12
CA ASN A 9 -21.47 6.87 -7.33
C ASN A 9 -20.90 5.96 -6.21
N ASN A 10 -21.42 4.74 -6.05
CA ASN A 10 -20.99 3.87 -4.94
C ASN A 10 -19.58 3.27 -5.15
N HIS A 11 -19.21 2.90 -6.38
CA HIS A 11 -17.86 2.36 -6.65
C HIS A 11 -16.75 3.39 -6.40
N ASN A 12 -16.99 4.66 -6.71
CA ASN A 12 -16.02 5.73 -6.48
C ASN A 12 -15.85 6.01 -4.97
N SER A 13 -16.95 5.98 -4.20
CA SER A 13 -16.89 6.17 -2.75
C SER A 13 -16.15 5.05 -2.02
N PHE A 14 -16.29 3.80 -2.45
CA PHE A 14 -15.60 2.66 -1.82
C PHE A 14 -14.09 2.72 -2.02
N TYR A 15 -13.67 3.04 -3.25
CA TYR A 15 -12.26 3.20 -3.58
C TYR A 15 -11.63 4.37 -2.80
N VAL A 16 -12.28 5.54 -2.80
CA VAL A 16 -11.79 6.71 -2.05
C VAL A 16 -11.68 6.41 -0.56
N ARG A 17 -12.68 5.74 0.04
CA ARG A 17 -12.63 5.35 1.45
C ARG A 17 -11.50 4.36 1.73
N SER A 18 -11.29 3.36 0.87
CA SER A 18 -10.19 2.40 1.01
C SER A 18 -8.82 3.08 0.94
N CYS A 19 -8.66 4.06 0.04
CA CYS A 19 -7.45 4.85 -0.11
C CYS A 19 -7.16 5.70 1.14
N GLN A 20 -8.17 6.42 1.66
CA GLN A 20 -8.04 7.21 2.89
C GLN A 20 -7.68 6.33 4.08
N TYR A 21 -8.39 5.21 4.22
CA TYR A 21 -8.13 4.25 5.28
C TYR A 21 -6.71 3.67 5.22
N PHE A 22 -6.19 3.40 4.02
CA PHE A 22 -4.82 2.95 3.84
C PHE A 22 -3.79 4.00 4.29
N GLU A 23 -4.01 5.28 3.98
CA GLU A 23 -3.13 6.35 4.44
C GLU A 23 -3.14 6.49 5.97
N ASP A 24 -4.33 6.44 6.58
CA ASP A 24 -4.48 6.48 8.03
C ASP A 24 -3.76 5.30 8.70
N LEU A 25 -3.94 4.09 8.17
CA LEU A 25 -3.21 2.91 8.65
C LEU A 25 -1.71 3.06 8.51
N LEU A 26 -1.23 3.57 7.37
CA LEU A 26 0.20 3.76 7.13
C LEU A 26 0.79 4.77 8.12
N ALA A 27 0.09 5.87 8.38
CA ALA A 27 0.49 6.88 9.35
C ALA A 27 0.56 6.30 10.78
N LEU A 28 -0.37 5.41 11.14
CA LEU A 28 -0.42 4.78 12.46
C LEU A 28 0.64 3.69 12.66
N GLU A 29 0.78 2.78 11.70
CA GLU A 29 1.58 1.55 11.86
C GLU A 29 3.01 1.70 11.34
N CYS A 30 3.27 2.64 10.44
CA CYS A 30 4.56 2.89 9.80
C CYS A 30 4.80 4.40 9.58
N SER A 31 4.66 5.19 10.64
CA SER A 31 4.80 6.66 10.61
C SER A 31 6.08 7.15 9.93
N ASN A 32 7.20 6.46 10.12
CA ASN A 32 8.46 6.81 9.47
C ASN A 32 8.35 6.76 7.93
N VAL A 33 7.70 5.73 7.39
CA VAL A 33 7.49 5.60 5.93
C VAL A 33 6.48 6.64 5.46
N TYR A 34 5.39 6.84 6.21
CA TYR A 34 4.41 7.89 5.90
C TYR A 34 5.07 9.28 5.81
N ASN A 35 5.96 9.60 6.74
CA ASN A 35 6.69 10.86 6.74
C ASN A 35 7.60 11.03 5.51
N LEU A 36 8.20 9.94 4.99
CA LEU A 36 8.96 10.01 3.73
C LEU A 36 8.07 10.41 2.55
N PHE A 37 6.86 9.87 2.47
CA PHE A 37 5.88 10.26 1.46
C PHE A 37 5.48 11.74 1.60
N VAL A 38 5.25 12.22 2.83
CA VAL A 38 4.96 13.63 3.12
C VAL A 38 6.12 14.53 2.69
N MET A 39 7.36 14.16 3.03
CA MET A 39 8.56 14.94 2.65
C MET A 39 8.81 14.94 1.14
N ALA A 40 8.44 13.86 0.46
CA ALA A 40 8.53 13.73 -0.99
C ALA A 40 7.35 14.36 -1.73
N GLU A 41 6.38 14.95 -1.03
CA GLU A 41 5.12 15.50 -1.57
C GLU A 41 4.34 14.50 -2.44
N MET A 42 4.42 13.21 -2.09
CA MET A 42 3.82 12.11 -2.84
C MET A 42 2.75 11.40 -2.02
N THR A 43 1.66 11.00 -2.67
CA THR A 43 0.57 10.26 -2.02
C THR A 43 0.86 8.75 -2.02
N PRO A 44 0.90 8.06 -0.86
CA PRO A 44 1.14 6.61 -0.80
C PRO A 44 0.16 5.79 -1.65
N VAL A 45 -1.08 6.29 -1.79
CA VAL A 45 -2.14 5.69 -2.60
C VAL A 45 -1.73 5.54 -4.07
N GLN A 46 -0.89 6.43 -4.62
CA GLN A 46 -0.44 6.33 -6.01
C GLN A 46 0.39 5.06 -6.25
N ILE A 47 1.23 4.71 -5.28
CA ILE A 47 2.07 3.50 -5.32
C ILE A 47 1.21 2.26 -5.11
N TYR A 48 0.36 2.28 -4.09
CA TYR A 48 -0.64 1.25 -3.81
C TYR A 48 -1.46 0.87 -5.05
N SER A 49 -2.08 1.87 -5.70
CA SER A 49 -2.95 1.63 -6.85
C SER A 49 -2.18 1.09 -8.05
N ARG A 50 -0.93 1.56 -8.26
CA ARG A 50 -0.07 1.03 -9.31
C ARG A 50 0.23 -0.45 -9.10
N TRP A 51 0.63 -0.84 -7.89
CA TRP A 51 0.96 -2.22 -7.58
C TRP A 51 -0.24 -3.16 -7.73
N ILE A 52 -1.42 -2.78 -7.23
CA ILE A 52 -2.64 -3.59 -7.37
C ILE A 52 -3.10 -3.69 -8.83
N ASN A 53 -3.08 -2.60 -9.59
CA ASN A 53 -3.46 -2.62 -11.00
C ASN A 53 -2.57 -3.56 -11.83
N GLN A 54 -1.33 -3.76 -11.40
CA GLN A 54 -0.39 -4.70 -12.00
C GLN A 54 -0.37 -6.06 -11.30
N CYS A 55 -1.25 -6.32 -10.32
CA CYS A 55 -1.27 -7.53 -9.49
C CYS A 55 0.12 -7.97 -9.01
N TYR A 56 1.02 -7.00 -8.78
CA TYR A 56 2.43 -7.21 -8.44
C TYR A 56 3.27 -8.03 -9.44
N TRP A 57 2.78 -8.29 -10.66
CA TRP A 57 3.46 -9.11 -11.67
C TRP A 57 4.89 -8.65 -11.98
N ASN A 58 5.14 -7.34 -11.93
CA ASN A 58 6.45 -6.75 -12.20
C ASN A 58 7.34 -6.61 -10.96
N TYR A 59 6.82 -6.92 -9.77
CA TYR A 59 7.46 -6.60 -8.50
C TYR A 59 7.81 -7.84 -7.68
N PHE A 60 6.95 -8.86 -7.71
CA PHE A 60 7.13 -10.10 -6.96
C PHE A 60 7.67 -11.23 -7.83
N ASP A 61 8.35 -12.17 -7.16
CA ASP A 61 8.62 -13.48 -7.73
C ASP A 61 7.35 -14.34 -7.74
N TRP A 62 7.40 -15.44 -8.50
CA TRP A 62 6.23 -16.29 -8.73
C TRP A 62 5.57 -16.79 -7.45
N ILE A 63 6.37 -17.15 -6.44
CA ILE A 63 5.86 -17.66 -5.16
C ILE A 63 5.04 -16.58 -4.46
N ASN A 64 5.54 -15.35 -4.39
CA ASN A 64 4.81 -14.24 -3.78
C ASN A 64 3.58 -13.81 -4.59
N ILE A 65 3.61 -13.93 -5.93
CA ILE A 65 2.41 -13.73 -6.76
C ILE A 65 1.32 -14.76 -6.39
N VAL A 66 1.68 -16.05 -6.30
CA VAL A 66 0.72 -17.10 -5.91
C VAL A 66 0.20 -16.84 -4.50
N ASN A 67 1.05 -16.47 -3.54
CA ASN A 67 0.63 -16.14 -2.18
C ASN A 67 -0.31 -14.92 -2.14
N TYR A 68 -0.03 -13.87 -2.92
CA TYR A 68 -0.91 -12.72 -3.05
C TYR A 68 -2.30 -13.12 -3.56
N LEU A 69 -2.36 -13.95 -4.61
CA LEU A 69 -3.63 -14.46 -5.14
C LEU A 69 -4.38 -15.30 -4.11
N LEU A 70 -3.68 -16.15 -3.35
CA LEU A 70 -4.29 -16.92 -2.26
C LEU A 70 -4.85 -16.01 -1.17
N VAL A 71 -4.13 -14.95 -0.77
CA VAL A 71 -4.61 -13.95 0.19
C VAL A 71 -5.90 -13.30 -0.32
N CYS A 72 -5.92 -12.88 -1.58
CA CYS A 72 -7.09 -12.26 -2.21
C CYS A 72 -8.31 -13.19 -2.30
N LEU A 73 -8.09 -14.50 -2.51
CA LEU A 73 -9.17 -15.47 -2.65
C LEU A 73 -9.71 -15.97 -1.30
N LEU A 74 -8.84 -16.06 -0.29
CA LEU A 74 -9.18 -16.68 0.99
C LEU A 74 -9.57 -15.69 2.08
N ASN A 75 -9.29 -14.40 1.92
CA ASN A 75 -9.50 -13.39 2.95
C ASN A 75 -10.36 -12.23 2.46
N PRO A 76 -10.96 -11.45 3.39
CA PRO A 76 -11.68 -10.23 3.06
C PRO A 76 -10.83 -9.20 2.31
N ILE A 77 -11.48 -8.28 1.59
CA ILE A 77 -10.82 -7.27 0.75
C ILE A 77 -9.80 -6.40 1.50
N GLN A 78 -10.00 -6.21 2.80
CA GLN A 78 -9.12 -5.49 3.72
C GLN A 78 -7.69 -6.07 3.73
N PHE A 79 -7.53 -7.38 3.50
CA PHE A 79 -6.22 -8.02 3.47
C PHE A 79 -5.35 -7.55 2.30
N GLN A 80 -5.95 -7.01 1.23
CA GLN A 80 -5.20 -6.35 0.17
C GLN A 80 -4.56 -5.04 0.68
N LEU A 81 -5.25 -4.28 1.52
CA LEU A 81 -4.71 -3.07 2.16
C LEU A 81 -3.60 -3.46 3.16
N TYR A 82 -3.81 -4.49 3.98
CA TYR A 82 -2.80 -4.99 4.90
C TYR A 82 -1.56 -5.53 4.17
N THR A 83 -1.73 -6.14 3.01
CA THR A 83 -0.61 -6.60 2.17
C THR A 83 0.28 -5.42 1.77
N ASN A 84 -0.32 -4.33 1.30
CA ASN A 84 0.42 -3.12 0.94
C ASN A 84 1.13 -2.48 2.12
N LEU A 85 0.48 -2.46 3.29
CA LEU A 85 1.09 -1.97 4.51
C LEU A 85 2.30 -2.84 4.90
N CYS A 86 2.19 -4.16 4.79
CA CYS A 86 3.29 -5.09 5.05
C CYS A 86 4.45 -4.89 4.08
N ILE A 87 4.17 -4.64 2.79
CA ILE A 87 5.19 -4.35 1.78
C ILE A 87 5.94 -3.07 2.15
N LEU A 88 5.24 -1.98 2.45
CA LEU A 88 5.87 -0.72 2.86
C LEU A 88 6.66 -0.88 4.17
N LYS A 89 6.13 -1.66 5.12
CA LYS A 89 6.84 -2.01 6.37
C LYS A 89 8.13 -2.78 6.09
N HIS A 90 8.10 -3.74 5.16
CA HIS A 90 9.25 -4.52 4.72
C HIS A 90 10.31 -3.64 4.05
N LEU A 91 9.88 -2.71 3.19
CA LEU A 91 10.77 -1.81 2.46
C LEU A 91 11.32 -0.67 3.32
N SER A 92 10.69 -0.37 4.47
CA SER A 92 11.05 0.74 5.37
C SER A 92 12.56 0.88 5.63
N PRO A 93 13.33 -0.17 5.96
CA PRO A 93 14.78 -0.03 6.17
C PRO A 93 15.53 0.47 4.93
N ALA A 94 15.17 -0.02 3.74
CA ALA A 94 15.80 0.42 2.48
C ALA A 94 15.42 1.87 2.13
N LEU A 95 14.16 2.24 2.35
CA LEU A 95 13.65 3.59 2.15
C LEU A 95 14.31 4.62 3.08
N LEU A 96 14.54 4.25 4.34
CA LEU A 96 15.20 5.12 5.31
C LEU A 96 16.71 5.21 5.06
N TYR A 97 17.33 4.15 4.55
CA TYR A 97 18.76 4.19 4.21
C TYR A 97 19.03 5.13 3.03
N SER A 98 18.24 5.04 1.96
CA SER A 98 18.41 5.88 0.76
C SER A 98 18.24 7.38 1.05
N THR A 99 17.43 7.73 2.04
CA THR A 99 17.16 9.13 2.42
C THR A 99 18.18 9.71 3.40
N ASN A 100 18.77 8.91 4.28
CA ASN A 100 19.70 9.40 5.30
C ASN A 100 21.16 9.50 4.82
N GLU A 101 21.62 8.65 3.91
CA GLU A 101 23.01 8.70 3.42
C GLU A 101 23.25 9.76 2.34
N GLN A 102 22.18 10.27 1.73
CA GLN A 102 22.28 11.08 0.53
C GLN A 102 22.14 12.58 0.84
N SER A 103 23.26 13.30 0.75
CA SER A 103 23.33 14.78 0.77
C SER A 103 22.81 15.38 -0.55
N THR A 104 21.60 15.00 -0.94
CA THR A 104 21.03 15.26 -2.26
C THR A 104 19.86 16.23 -2.13
N SER A 105 19.58 17.03 -3.16
CA SER A 105 18.46 17.98 -3.15
C SER A 105 17.11 17.27 -2.97
N GLN A 106 16.11 17.96 -2.40
CA GLN A 106 14.78 17.39 -2.15
C GLN A 106 14.14 16.78 -3.42
N LEU A 107 14.27 17.46 -4.57
CA LEU A 107 13.72 16.97 -5.84
C LEU A 107 14.31 15.60 -6.24
N GLN A 108 15.61 15.44 -6.09
CA GLN A 108 16.31 14.19 -6.42
C GLN A 108 15.97 13.06 -5.45
N GLN A 109 15.72 13.37 -4.16
CA GLN A 109 15.25 12.38 -3.20
C GLN A 109 13.86 11.85 -3.57
N THR A 110 12.95 12.74 -4.00
CA THR A 110 11.62 12.35 -4.50
C THR A 110 11.72 11.47 -5.75
N GLU A 111 12.52 11.85 -6.75
CA GLU A 111 12.70 11.07 -7.97
C GLU A 111 13.25 9.66 -7.67
N GLN A 112 14.25 9.56 -6.80
CA GLN A 112 14.81 8.26 -6.40
C GLN A 112 13.79 7.40 -5.65
N LEU A 113 13.01 8.00 -4.74
CA LEU A 113 11.94 7.30 -4.03
C LEU A 113 10.88 6.76 -5.00
N ILE A 114 10.48 7.57 -5.98
CA ILE A 114 9.55 7.17 -7.03
C ILE A 114 10.11 6.00 -7.82
N VAL A 115 11.34 6.11 -8.34
CA VAL A 115 11.99 5.04 -9.12
C VAL A 115 12.09 3.76 -8.30
N PHE A 116 12.52 3.84 -7.04
CA PHE A 116 12.62 2.68 -6.16
C PHE A 116 11.27 1.98 -6.01
N LEU A 117 10.21 2.71 -5.67
CA LEU A 117 8.89 2.13 -5.44
C LEU A 117 8.20 1.65 -6.74
N GLN A 118 8.52 2.26 -7.87
CA GLN A 118 7.82 2.02 -9.13
C GLN A 118 8.53 1.05 -10.07
N GLU A 119 9.84 0.90 -9.96
CA GLU A 119 10.64 0.13 -10.92
C GLU A 119 11.43 -1.01 -10.27
N GLU A 120 11.73 -0.94 -8.97
CA GLU A 120 12.51 -2.00 -8.33
C GLU A 120 11.63 -3.18 -7.85
N PRO A 121 12.12 -4.42 -8.00
CA PRO A 121 11.41 -5.59 -7.48
C PRO A 121 11.42 -5.60 -5.95
N ILE A 122 10.33 -6.09 -5.36
CA ILE A 122 10.18 -6.21 -3.91
C ILE A 122 10.91 -7.48 -3.46
N ARG A 123 12.22 -7.34 -3.18
CA ARG A 123 13.10 -8.46 -2.83
C ARG A 123 12.93 -8.89 -1.38
N GLY A 124 12.91 -10.19 -1.14
CA GLY A 124 12.94 -10.78 0.21
C GLY A 124 11.66 -10.60 1.02
N PHE A 125 10.56 -10.19 0.38
CA PHE A 125 9.25 -10.20 1.02
C PHE A 125 8.77 -11.63 1.21
N ASP A 126 8.19 -11.91 2.39
CA ASP A 126 7.70 -13.23 2.76
C ASP A 126 6.29 -13.11 3.35
N PHE A 127 5.29 -13.49 2.57
CA PHE A 127 3.89 -13.47 2.99
C PHE A 127 3.66 -14.26 4.28
N VAL A 128 4.30 -15.42 4.46
CA VAL A 128 4.05 -16.29 5.63
C VAL A 128 4.47 -15.59 6.91
N LYS A 129 5.58 -14.84 6.86
CA LYS A 129 6.06 -14.04 7.99
C LYS A 129 5.12 -12.89 8.34
N TYR A 130 4.47 -12.29 7.35
CA TYR A 130 3.58 -11.14 7.55
C TYR A 130 2.12 -11.51 7.83
N LEU A 131 1.67 -12.71 7.47
CA LEU A 131 0.29 -13.17 7.68
C LEU A 131 -0.20 -13.00 9.12
N PRO A 132 0.54 -13.40 10.18
CA PRO A 132 0.09 -13.18 11.56
C PRO A 132 -0.16 -11.71 11.87
N TYR A 133 0.71 -10.82 11.40
CA TYR A 133 0.54 -9.38 11.58
C TYR A 133 -0.68 -8.84 10.82
N MET A 134 -0.99 -9.38 9.64
CA MET A 134 -2.21 -9.02 8.91
C MET A 134 -3.48 -9.41 9.68
N TYR A 135 -3.49 -10.56 10.35
CA TYR A 135 -4.61 -10.97 11.21
C TYR A 135 -4.73 -10.09 12.46
N ASP A 136 -3.61 -9.66 13.05
CA ASP A 136 -3.61 -8.72 14.17
C ASP A 136 -4.16 -7.35 13.75
N LEU A 137 -3.79 -6.87 12.57
CA LEU A 137 -4.34 -5.65 11.98
C LEU A 137 -5.84 -5.75 11.75
N ASP A 138 -6.30 -6.89 11.21
CA ASP A 138 -7.73 -7.14 11.04
C ASP A 138 -8.42 -7.04 12.40
N LYS A 139 -8.02 -7.84 13.39
CA LYS A 139 -8.61 -7.78 14.74
C LYS A 139 -8.62 -6.37 15.35
N LYS A 140 -7.58 -5.57 15.10
CA LYS A 140 -7.45 -4.22 15.64
C LYS A 140 -8.33 -3.19 14.93
N TYR A 141 -8.61 -3.37 13.64
CA TYR A 141 -9.22 -2.33 12.82
C TYR A 141 -10.48 -2.74 12.04
N THR A 142 -10.88 -4.02 12.05
CA THR A 142 -12.10 -4.50 11.36
C THR A 142 -13.35 -3.73 11.82
N GLU A 143 -13.47 -3.35 13.10
CA GLU A 143 -14.62 -2.59 13.61
C GLU A 143 -14.74 -1.18 13.02
N HIS A 144 -13.62 -0.60 12.56
CA HIS A 144 -13.58 0.73 11.96
C HIS A 144 -13.86 0.71 10.45
N LEU A 145 -13.84 -0.48 9.84
CA LEU A 145 -14.09 -0.73 8.43
C LEU A 145 -15.49 -1.30 8.23
N HIS A 146 -16.52 -0.45 8.30
CA HIS A 146 -17.77 -0.75 7.59
C HIS A 146 -17.55 -0.52 6.09
N LEU A 147 -16.79 -1.43 5.47
CA LEU A 147 -16.64 -1.59 4.01
C LEU A 147 -17.69 -2.57 3.49
#